data_AF-A0A382EZY0-F1
#
_entry.id   AF-A0A382EZY0-F1
#
_cell.length_a   1.000
_cell.length_b   1.000
_cell.length_c   1.000
_cell.angle_alpha   90.00
_cell.angle_beta   90.00
_cell.angle_gamma   90.00
#
_symmetry.space_group_name_H-M   'P 1'
#
loop_
_entity.id
_entity.type
_entity.pdbx_description
1 polymer ?
#
loop_
_entity_poly.entity_id
_entity_poly.type
_entity_poly.pdbx_seq_one_letter_code
_entity_poly.pdbx_strand_id
1 'polypeptide(L)'
;MAEAIAEITDSLGLPYVFKSSYDKANRTSVKSFRGLGMKKGLDILSEIKETVGVPILTDIHNPDEAVEAADVVDVLQIPAFLCRQTDLLLAAGNTQCAVNIKKGQFLAPWKM
;
A
#
# COMPACT_ATOMS: atom_id res chain seq x y z
N MET A 1 5.84 -14.05 8.15
CA MET A 1 5.18 -12.91 8.84
C MET A 1 3.72 -12.83 8.45
N ALA A 2 3.37 -12.78 7.15
CA ALA A 2 1.98 -12.76 6.70
C ALA A 2 1.14 -13.90 7.28
N GLU A 3 1.60 -15.15 7.11
CA GLU A 3 0.98 -16.37 7.65
C GLU A 3 0.77 -16.31 9.17
N ALA A 4 1.84 -16.04 9.93
CA ALA A 4 1.74 -15.92 11.39
C ALA A 4 0.74 -14.86 11.87
N ILE A 5 0.62 -13.72 11.17
CA ILE A 5 -0.39 -12.70 11.53
C ILE A 5 -1.79 -13.20 11.15
N ALA A 6 -1.94 -13.83 9.99
CA ALA A 6 -3.21 -14.39 9.53
C ALA A 6 -3.76 -15.41 10.53
N GLU A 7 -2.94 -16.36 11.01
CA GLU A 7 -3.31 -17.34 12.04
C GLU A 7 -3.80 -16.67 13.34
N ILE A 8 -3.09 -15.63 13.80
CA ILE A 8 -3.48 -14.88 15.01
C ILE A 8 -4.83 -14.20 14.78
N THR A 9 -5.01 -13.48 13.66
CA THR A 9 -6.24 -12.76 13.39
C THR A 9 -7.44 -13.68 13.19
N ASP A 10 -7.22 -14.83 12.55
CA ASP A 10 -8.26 -15.86 12.35
C ASP A 10 -8.71 -16.46 13.69
N SER A 11 -7.76 -16.77 14.59
CA SER A 11 -8.07 -17.27 15.93
C SER A 11 -8.89 -16.28 16.78
N LEU A 12 -8.83 -14.99 16.46
CA LEU A 12 -9.54 -13.91 17.12
C LEU A 12 -10.82 -13.48 16.37
N GLY A 13 -11.11 -14.05 15.19
CA GLY A 13 -12.22 -13.63 14.34
C GLY A 13 -12.10 -12.19 13.82
N LEU A 14 -10.89 -11.68 13.66
CA LEU A 14 -10.62 -10.32 13.20
C LEU A 14 -10.33 -10.28 11.69
N PRO A 15 -10.97 -9.38 10.92
CA PRO A 15 -10.60 -9.15 9.53
C PRO A 15 -9.16 -8.68 9.40
N TYR A 16 -8.45 -9.20 8.40
CA TYR A 16 -7.03 -8.93 8.19
C TYR A 16 -6.74 -8.47 6.75
N VAL A 17 -5.88 -7.45 6.63
CA VAL A 17 -5.30 -6.99 5.37
C VAL A 17 -3.78 -6.96 5.56
N PHE A 18 -3.04 -7.74 4.78
CA PHE A 18 -1.58 -7.71 4.81
C PHE A 18 -1.06 -6.44 4.15
N LYS A 19 -0.13 -5.77 4.83
CA LYS A 19 0.45 -4.52 4.35
C LYS A 19 1.97 -4.60 4.25
N SER A 20 2.52 -4.25 3.08
CA SER A 20 3.95 -3.96 2.93
C SER A 20 4.22 -2.92 1.84
N SER A 21 5.33 -2.18 1.95
CA SER A 21 5.78 -1.23 0.90
C SER A 21 6.85 -1.90 0.04
N TYR A 22 6.78 -1.77 -1.28
CA TYR A 22 7.87 -2.17 -2.18
C TYR A 22 9.00 -1.11 -2.29
N ASP A 23 8.69 0.16 -1.98
CA ASP A 23 9.63 1.27 -1.94
C ASP A 23 9.34 2.21 -0.76
N LYS A 24 10.40 2.82 -0.19
CA LYS A 24 10.35 3.89 0.80
C LYS A 24 10.84 5.17 0.12
N ALA A 25 9.97 5.85 -0.64
CA ALA A 25 10.36 7.03 -1.44
C ALA A 25 10.70 8.29 -0.62
N ASN A 26 10.49 8.27 0.70
CA ASN A 26 10.62 9.41 1.59
C ASN A 26 11.65 9.22 2.72
N ARG A 27 12.73 8.46 2.47
CA ARG A 27 13.84 8.31 3.42
C ARG A 27 14.57 9.65 3.60
N THR A 28 14.95 9.98 4.84
CA THR A 28 15.74 11.17 5.16
C THR A 28 17.16 11.15 4.56
N SER A 29 17.73 9.95 4.33
CA SER A 29 19.07 9.78 3.77
C SER A 29 19.01 8.92 2.50
N VAL A 30 19.71 9.38 1.45
CA VAL A 30 19.81 8.70 0.15
C VAL A 30 20.51 7.33 0.26
N LYS A 31 21.38 7.14 1.26
CA LYS A 31 22.08 5.86 1.50
C LYS A 31 21.18 4.80 2.16
N SER A 32 19.96 5.18 2.53
CA SER A 32 19.03 4.28 3.20
C SER A 32 18.49 3.21 2.26
N PHE A 33 18.33 1.99 2.75
CA PHE A 33 17.57 0.96 2.03
C PHE A 33 16.16 1.45 1.70
N ARG A 34 15.74 1.25 0.46
CA ARG A 34 14.44 1.72 -0.03
C ARG A 34 13.46 0.60 -0.29
N GLY A 35 13.95 -0.57 -0.64
CA GLY A 35 13.11 -1.70 -1.03
C GLY A 35 13.77 -2.47 -2.16
N LEU A 36 13.04 -3.43 -2.69
CA LEU A 36 13.48 -4.26 -3.81
C LEU A 36 13.02 -3.69 -5.17
N GLY A 37 12.30 -2.56 -5.14
CA GLY A 37 11.66 -1.97 -6.30
C GLY A 37 10.25 -2.54 -6.53
N MET A 38 9.49 -1.85 -7.37
CA MET A 38 8.07 -2.13 -7.60
C MET A 38 7.84 -3.55 -8.12
N LYS A 39 8.41 -3.91 -9.27
CA LYS A 39 8.24 -5.23 -9.89
C LYS A 39 8.46 -6.39 -8.91
N LYS A 40 9.66 -6.47 -8.32
CA LYS A 40 9.99 -7.55 -7.37
C LYS A 40 9.14 -7.48 -6.10
N GLY A 41 8.76 -6.30 -5.65
CA GLY A 41 7.87 -6.12 -4.51
C GLY A 41 6.46 -6.61 -4.78
N LEU A 42 5.91 -6.31 -5.96
CA LEU A 42 4.59 -6.77 -6.40
C LEU A 42 4.58 -8.29 -6.64
N ASP A 43 5.64 -8.87 -7.20
CA ASP A 43 5.78 -10.33 -7.34
C ASP A 43 5.63 -11.02 -5.97
N ILE A 44 6.34 -10.52 -4.94
CA ILE A 44 6.26 -11.05 -3.58
C ILE A 44 4.85 -10.85 -2.98
N LEU A 45 4.23 -9.70 -3.23
CA LEU A 45 2.88 -9.42 -2.73
C LEU A 45 1.83 -10.33 -3.39
N SER A 46 1.98 -10.63 -4.68
CA SER A 46 1.15 -11.61 -5.39
C SER A 46 1.29 -13.00 -4.80
N GLU A 47 2.54 -13.44 -4.56
CA GLU A 47 2.82 -14.73 -3.91
C GLU A 47 2.18 -14.82 -2.52
N ILE A 48 2.27 -13.75 -1.71
CA ILE A 48 1.62 -13.71 -0.38
C ILE A 48 0.09 -13.80 -0.52
N LYS A 49 -0.49 -13.09 -1.49
CA LYS A 49 -1.94 -13.12 -1.75
C LYS A 49 -2.41 -14.53 -2.09
N GLU A 50 -1.69 -15.22 -2.96
CA GLU A 50 -2.01 -16.58 -3.40
C GLU A 50 -1.80 -17.63 -2.31
N THR A 51 -0.70 -17.54 -1.55
CA THR A 51 -0.30 -18.55 -0.57
C THR A 51 -1.03 -18.41 0.76
N VAL A 52 -1.21 -17.18 1.24
CA VAL A 52 -1.83 -16.90 2.55
C VAL A 52 -3.34 -16.61 2.40
N GLY A 53 -3.79 -16.22 1.21
CA GLY A 53 -5.22 -15.98 0.94
C GLY A 53 -5.79 -14.73 1.61
N VAL A 54 -4.96 -13.71 1.85
CA VAL A 54 -5.36 -12.47 2.55
C VAL A 54 -5.36 -11.27 1.60
N PRO A 55 -6.27 -10.29 1.79
CA PRO A 55 -6.22 -9.05 1.04
C PRO A 55 -4.91 -8.29 1.24
N ILE A 56 -4.43 -7.64 0.19
CA ILE A 56 -3.14 -6.94 0.16
C ILE A 56 -3.34 -5.43 0.07
N LEU A 57 -2.52 -4.70 0.82
CA LEU A 57 -2.40 -3.25 0.76
C LEU A 57 -0.94 -2.83 0.53
N THR A 58 -0.71 -1.95 -0.45
CA THR A 58 0.59 -1.29 -0.65
C THR A 58 0.45 0.20 -0.93
N ASP A 59 1.53 0.96 -0.75
CA ASP A 59 1.58 2.40 -0.99
C ASP A 59 2.27 2.76 -2.30
N ILE A 60 1.62 3.63 -3.09
CA ILE A 60 2.10 4.16 -4.36
C ILE A 60 2.64 5.59 -4.18
N HIS A 61 3.64 5.97 -4.98
CA HIS A 61 4.34 7.26 -4.85
C HIS A 61 4.27 8.14 -6.10
N ASN A 62 3.81 7.59 -7.24
CA ASN A 62 3.64 8.27 -8.52
C ASN A 62 2.35 7.74 -9.21
N PRO A 63 1.55 8.58 -9.90
CA PRO A 63 0.41 8.14 -10.72
C PRO A 63 0.62 6.88 -11.55
N ASP A 64 1.79 6.74 -12.21
CA ASP A 64 2.08 5.60 -13.09
C ASP A 64 2.11 4.26 -12.35
N GLU A 65 2.40 4.27 -11.05
CA GLU A 65 2.43 3.06 -10.22
C GLU A 65 1.02 2.51 -9.95
N ALA A 66 -0.03 3.34 -10.08
CA ALA A 66 -1.39 2.98 -9.67
C ALA A 66 -1.94 1.78 -10.44
N VAL A 67 -1.74 1.73 -11.76
CA VAL A 67 -2.28 0.67 -12.62
C VAL A 67 -1.60 -0.67 -12.33
N GLU A 68 -0.26 -0.71 -12.39
CA GLU A 68 0.49 -1.96 -12.19
C GLU A 68 0.37 -2.47 -10.73
N ALA A 69 0.29 -1.58 -9.73
CA ALA A 69 0.00 -2.01 -8.37
C ALA A 69 -1.43 -2.56 -8.21
N ALA A 70 -2.42 -1.94 -8.86
CA ALA A 70 -3.84 -2.34 -8.78
C ALA A 70 -4.12 -3.71 -9.39
N ASP A 71 -3.30 -4.18 -10.34
CA ASP A 71 -3.41 -5.53 -10.90
C ASP A 71 -3.12 -6.62 -9.85
N VAL A 72 -2.44 -6.27 -8.75
CA VAL A 72 -2.01 -7.22 -7.71
C VAL A 72 -2.76 -7.00 -6.39
N VAL A 73 -2.91 -5.75 -5.95
CA VAL A 73 -3.37 -5.43 -4.59
C VAL A 73 -4.86 -5.12 -4.52
N ASP A 74 -5.45 -5.29 -3.35
CA ASP A 74 -6.87 -5.01 -3.11
C ASP A 74 -7.08 -3.56 -2.61
N VAL A 75 -6.05 -2.99 -2.00
CA VAL A 75 -6.07 -1.63 -1.46
C VAL A 75 -4.83 -0.84 -1.85
N LEU A 76 -5.03 0.29 -2.53
CA LEU A 76 -3.99 1.28 -2.79
C LEU A 76 -3.93 2.28 -1.64
N GLN A 77 -2.74 2.58 -1.15
CA GLN A 77 -2.55 3.53 -0.06
C GLN A 77 -1.78 4.77 -0.49
N ILE A 78 -2.30 5.94 -0.13
CA ILE A 78 -1.66 7.23 -0.41
C ILE A 78 -0.81 7.64 0.80
N PRO A 79 0.51 7.87 0.64
CA PRO A 79 1.36 8.36 1.71
C PRO A 79 0.91 9.72 2.25
N ALA A 80 1.16 9.98 3.54
CA ALA A 80 0.65 11.19 4.21
C ALA A 80 1.18 12.49 3.57
N PHE A 81 2.43 12.50 3.09
CA PHE A 81 3.00 13.66 2.42
C PHE A 81 2.39 13.90 1.03
N LEU A 82 1.73 12.89 0.46
CA LEU A 82 1.15 12.92 -0.89
C LEU A 82 -0.38 13.03 -0.87
N CYS A 83 -1.02 13.18 0.29
CA CYS A 83 -2.49 13.22 0.44
C CYS A 83 -3.20 14.39 -0.27
N ARG A 84 -2.47 15.32 -0.90
CA ARG A 84 -3.01 16.43 -1.71
C ARG A 84 -2.49 16.45 -3.15
N GLN A 85 -1.87 15.37 -3.61
CA GLN A 85 -1.42 15.26 -5.00
C GLN A 85 -2.60 14.81 -5.85
N THR A 86 -3.27 15.77 -6.51
CA THR A 86 -4.50 15.53 -7.28
C THR A 86 -4.33 14.40 -8.30
N ASP A 87 -3.26 14.40 -9.07
CA ASP A 87 -3.04 13.41 -10.12
C ASP A 87 -2.85 12.00 -9.55
N LEU A 88 -2.17 11.87 -8.40
CA LEU A 88 -2.01 10.58 -7.72
C LEU A 88 -3.34 10.07 -7.16
N LEU A 89 -4.16 10.97 -6.60
CA LEU A 89 -5.48 10.64 -6.08
C LEU A 89 -6.44 10.21 -7.19
N LEU A 90 -6.44 10.93 -8.32
CA LEU A 90 -7.22 10.56 -9.50
C LEU A 90 -6.75 9.22 -10.08
N ALA A 91 -5.44 9.02 -10.21
CA ALA A 91 -4.89 7.75 -10.70
C ALA A 91 -5.31 6.57 -9.83
N ALA A 92 -5.19 6.68 -8.50
CA ALA A 92 -5.66 5.65 -7.58
C ALA A 92 -7.18 5.44 -7.63
N GLY A 93 -7.96 6.53 -7.67
CA GLY A 93 -9.42 6.48 -7.71
C GLY A 93 -10.01 5.97 -9.02
N ASN A 94 -9.24 6.01 -10.12
CA ASN A 94 -9.64 5.45 -11.41
C ASN A 94 -9.40 3.93 -11.52
N THR A 95 -8.77 3.32 -10.51
CA THR A 95 -8.62 1.86 -10.41
C THR A 95 -9.87 1.20 -9.83
N GLN A 96 -9.88 -0.13 -9.72
CA GLN A 96 -10.94 -0.88 -9.02
C GLN A 96 -10.60 -1.20 -7.56
N CYS A 97 -9.44 -0.77 -7.08
CA CYS A 97 -9.01 -1.01 -5.71
C CYS A 97 -9.70 -0.07 -4.72
N ALA A 98 -9.81 -0.48 -3.46
CA ALA A 98 -10.10 0.47 -2.39
C ALA A 98 -8.92 1.44 -2.22
N VAL A 99 -9.20 2.68 -1.79
CA VAL A 99 -8.16 3.70 -1.58
C VAL A 99 -8.06 4.09 -0.11
N ASN A 100 -6.92 3.83 0.52
CA ASN A 100 -6.60 4.23 1.88
C ASN A 100 -5.72 5.49 1.90
N ILE A 101 -6.30 6.65 2.24
CA ILE A 101 -5.57 7.92 2.27
C ILE A 101 -5.02 8.18 3.68
N LYS A 102 -3.69 8.17 3.84
CA LYS A 102 -3.10 8.64 5.10
C LYS A 102 -3.26 10.15 5.22
N LYS A 103 -3.94 10.62 6.27
CA LYS A 103 -4.02 12.05 6.57
C LYS A 103 -2.63 12.62 6.81
N GLY A 104 -2.24 13.64 6.02
CA GLY A 104 -0.99 14.37 6.22
C GLY A 104 -0.91 14.94 7.64
N GLN A 105 0.28 14.88 8.25
CA GLN A 105 0.49 15.42 9.60
C GLN A 105 0.27 16.95 9.69
N PHE A 106 0.31 17.63 8.54
CA PHE A 106 0.04 19.06 8.40
C PHE A 106 -1.46 19.39 8.16
N LEU A 107 -2.35 18.40 8.15
CA LEU A 107 -3.79 18.60 7.95
C LEU A 107 -4.59 18.50 9.25
N ALA A 108 -5.45 19.50 9.46
CA ALA A 108 -6.51 19.48 10.46
C ALA A 108 -7.53 18.37 10.14
N PRO A 109 -8.25 17.83 11.15
CA PRO A 109 -9.20 16.73 10.93
C PRO A 109 -10.28 16.99 9.86
N TRP A 110 -10.85 18.20 9.80
CA TRP A 110 -11.91 18.59 8.86
C TRP A 110 -11.40 18.96 7.44
N LYS A 111 -10.12 18.72 7.15
CA LYS A 111 -9.49 18.98 5.84
C LYS A 111 -9.19 17.69 5.07
N MET A 112 -9.73 16.56 5.53
CA MET A 112 -9.83 15.28 4.85
C MET A 112 -11.22 15.12 4.25
#